data_AF-A0A390ZXI5-F1
#
_entry.id   AF-A0A390ZXI5-F1
#
_cell.length_a   1.000
_cell.length_b   1.000
_cell.length_c   1.000
_cell.angle_alpha   90.00
_cell.angle_beta   90.00
_cell.angle_gamma   90.00
#
_symmetry.space_group_name_H-M   'P 1'
#
loop_
_entity.id
_entity.type
_entity.pdbx_description
1 polymer ?
#
loop_
_entity_poly.entity_id
_entity_poly.type
_entity_poly.pdbx_seq_one_letter_code
_entity_poly.pdbx_strand_id
1 'polypeptide(L)'
;MSKILNTQLIGIFNRLEKQSLEIQMAAQCLIQAIGGEGYVYVKGYDDLQFFESFILHSDERLKSSRKLDAIKDFKEIDSTDRVLLFAPFYNDQVALDIQKLIDLDIDVVLISNKPKTDDFPDHLVHFIDLSTPRPIVYTEDYDKIVQPHAIALNYVYYDIYTQMIEMTRDLEL
;
A
#
# COMPACT_ATOMS: atom_id res chain seq x y z
N MET A 1 10.86 -1.15 28.24
CA MET A 1 10.66 -1.52 26.82
C MET A 1 9.40 -0.94 26.18
N SER A 2 8.19 -1.05 26.78
CA SER A 2 6.95 -0.47 26.19
C SER A 2 7.05 1.03 25.84
N LYS A 3 7.68 1.86 26.70
CA LYS A 3 7.93 3.28 26.41
C LYS A 3 8.81 3.49 25.16
N ILE A 4 9.82 2.65 24.96
CA ILE A 4 10.72 2.72 23.79
C ILE A 4 9.92 2.38 22.52
N LEU A 5 9.16 1.29 22.55
CA LEU A 5 8.28 0.90 21.44
C LEU A 5 7.35 2.06 21.04
N ASN A 6 6.65 2.66 22.01
CA ASN A 6 5.72 3.76 21.74
C ASN A 6 6.43 4.98 21.14
N THR A 7 7.56 5.41 21.71
CA THR A 7 8.32 6.56 21.17
C THR A 7 8.77 6.31 19.73
N GLN A 8 9.20 5.08 19.41
CA GLN A 8 9.64 4.74 18.06
C GLN A 8 8.48 4.62 17.07
N LEU A 9 7.32 4.08 17.50
CA LEU A 9 6.10 4.04 16.70
C LEU A 9 5.59 5.45 16.38
N ILE A 10 5.59 6.37 17.35
CA ILE A 10 5.27 7.79 17.10
C ILE A 10 6.21 8.36 16.03
N GLY A 11 7.50 8.04 16.09
CA GLY A 11 8.45 8.44 15.07
C GLY A 11 8.13 7.90 13.67
N ILE A 12 7.58 6.68 13.56
CA ILE A 12 7.10 6.12 12.29
C ILE A 12 5.85 6.86 11.83
N PHE A 13 4.84 7.04 12.68
CA PHE A 13 3.61 7.74 12.32
C PHE A 13 3.88 9.17 11.85
N ASN A 14 4.80 9.90 12.49
CA ASN A 14 5.21 11.24 12.05
C ASN A 14 5.93 11.25 10.68
N ARG A 15 6.49 10.11 10.23
CA ARG A 15 7.06 9.99 8.87
C ARG A 15 5.99 9.61 7.86
N LEU A 16 5.05 8.75 8.24
CA LEU A 16 3.89 8.41 7.41
C LEU A 16 3.02 9.65 7.15
N GLU A 17 2.73 10.45 8.19
CA GLU A 17 1.97 11.70 8.09
C GLU A 17 2.59 12.72 7.11
N LYS A 18 3.92 12.72 6.97
CA LYS A 18 4.62 13.59 6.00
C LYS A 18 4.42 13.19 4.55
N GLN A 19 3.86 12.01 4.29
CA GLN A 19 3.53 11.51 2.96
C GLN A 19 2.05 11.75 2.62
N SER A 20 1.41 12.75 3.24
CA SER A 20 -0.03 12.99 3.08
C SER A 20 -0.43 13.27 1.63
N LEU A 21 0.44 13.92 0.84
CA LEU A 21 0.18 14.16 -0.58
C LEU A 21 0.24 12.85 -1.38
N GLU A 22 1.26 12.02 -1.16
CA GLU A 22 1.41 10.72 -1.82
C GLU A 22 0.25 9.79 -1.46
N ILE A 23 -0.18 9.77 -0.20
CA ILE A 23 -1.33 9.02 0.28
C ILE A 23 -2.62 9.52 -0.37
N GLN A 24 -2.82 10.84 -0.47
CA GLN A 24 -3.96 11.43 -1.15
C GLN A 24 -3.99 11.05 -2.64
N MET A 25 -2.85 11.10 -3.33
CA MET A 25 -2.74 10.70 -4.74
C MET A 25 -3.03 9.21 -4.93
N ALA A 26 -2.56 8.35 -4.03
CA ALA A 26 -2.89 6.93 -4.04
C ALA A 26 -4.40 6.68 -3.85
N ALA A 27 -5.05 7.40 -2.92
CA ALA A 27 -6.50 7.34 -2.74
C ALA A 27 -7.26 7.77 -4.01
N GLN A 28 -6.82 8.86 -4.65
CA GLN A 28 -7.39 9.33 -5.93
C GLN A 28 -7.20 8.31 -7.05
N CYS A 29 -6.04 7.66 -7.12
CA CYS A 29 -5.78 6.59 -8.07
C CYS A 29 -6.78 5.43 -7.87
N LEU A 30 -6.90 4.90 -6.65
CA LEU A 30 -7.76 3.75 -6.36
C LEU A 30 -9.25 4.05 -6.53
N ILE A 31 -9.70 5.28 -6.20
CA ILE A 31 -11.12 5.63 -6.33
C ILE A 31 -11.57 5.70 -7.79
N GLN A 32 -10.68 5.96 -8.74
CA GLN A 32 -11.04 5.96 -10.17
C GLN A 32 -11.56 4.60 -10.65
N ALA A 33 -10.99 3.49 -10.15
CA ALA A 33 -11.54 2.16 -10.43
C ALA A 33 -12.90 1.95 -9.75
N ILE A 34 -13.01 2.30 -8.45
CA ILE A 34 -14.23 2.02 -7.66
C ILE A 34 -15.42 2.87 -8.11
N GLY A 35 -15.19 4.13 -8.49
CA GLY A 35 -16.22 5.04 -8.99
C GLY A 35 -16.61 4.79 -10.45
N GLY A 36 -15.80 4.02 -11.19
CA GLY A 36 -16.06 3.59 -12.55
C GLY A 36 -16.64 2.17 -12.63
N GLU A 37 -16.31 1.46 -13.72
CA GLU A 37 -16.70 0.06 -13.95
C GLU A 37 -15.56 -0.94 -13.64
N GLY A 38 -14.42 -0.45 -13.14
CA GLY A 38 -13.22 -1.24 -12.89
C GLY A 38 -13.12 -1.85 -11.49
N TYR A 39 -12.04 -2.59 -11.28
CA TYR A 39 -11.70 -3.25 -10.02
C TYR A 39 -10.36 -2.74 -9.46
N VAL A 40 -10.22 -2.83 -8.13
CA VAL A 40 -8.92 -2.71 -7.47
C VAL A 40 -8.35 -4.11 -7.23
N TYR A 41 -7.33 -4.51 -7.97
CA TYR A 41 -6.64 -5.78 -7.74
C TYR A 41 -5.60 -5.64 -6.63
N VAL A 42 -5.65 -6.53 -5.65
CA VAL A 42 -4.89 -6.44 -4.39
C VAL A 42 -3.92 -7.60 -4.27
N LYS A 43 -2.66 -7.31 -3.94
CA LYS A 43 -1.65 -8.33 -3.60
C LYS A 43 -0.72 -7.87 -2.50
N GLY A 44 -0.60 -8.71 -1.48
CA GLY A 44 0.40 -8.60 -0.43
C GLY A 44 1.53 -9.57 -0.65
N TYR A 45 2.75 -9.14 -0.34
CA TYR A 45 3.94 -9.97 -0.40
C TYR A 45 4.45 -10.30 0.99
N ASP A 46 5.13 -11.43 1.11
CA ASP A 46 5.77 -11.91 2.33
C ASP A 46 4.81 -11.84 3.55
N ASP A 47 5.32 -11.35 4.68
CA ASP A 47 4.59 -11.23 5.94
C ASP A 47 3.45 -10.21 5.92
N LEU A 48 3.25 -9.46 4.83
CA LEU A 48 2.10 -8.56 4.70
C LEU A 48 0.91 -9.21 3.99
N GLN A 49 1.07 -10.38 3.38
CA GLN A 49 -0.02 -11.07 2.66
C GLN A 49 -1.30 -11.25 3.49
N PHE A 50 -1.19 -11.38 4.82
CA PHE A 50 -2.36 -11.51 5.70
C PHE A 50 -3.36 -10.34 5.56
N PHE A 51 -2.89 -9.16 5.16
CA PHE A 51 -3.72 -7.96 5.07
C PHE A 51 -4.64 -7.94 3.84
N GLU A 52 -4.39 -8.80 2.84
CA GLU A 52 -5.29 -8.95 1.68
C GLU A 52 -6.72 -9.26 2.10
N SER A 53 -6.91 -10.21 3.03
CA SER A 53 -8.24 -10.60 3.50
C SER A 53 -8.98 -9.44 4.17
N PHE A 54 -8.25 -8.54 4.83
CA PHE A 54 -8.84 -7.37 5.46
C PHE A 54 -9.37 -6.40 4.41
N ILE A 55 -8.55 -6.09 3.40
CA ILE A 55 -8.91 -5.19 2.29
C ILE A 55 -10.08 -5.73 1.47
N LEU A 56 -10.18 -7.06 1.31
CA LEU A 56 -11.20 -7.71 0.48
C LEU A 56 -12.53 -7.98 1.22
N HIS A 57 -12.49 -8.22 2.53
CA HIS A 57 -13.62 -8.84 3.23
C HIS A 57 -14.04 -8.17 4.54
N SER A 58 -13.31 -7.17 5.03
CA SER A 58 -13.71 -6.46 6.26
C SER A 58 -14.90 -5.51 6.04
N ASP A 59 -15.39 -4.92 7.14
CA ASP A 59 -16.35 -3.81 7.09
C ASP A 59 -15.73 -2.55 6.46
N GLU A 60 -14.41 -2.42 6.54
CA GLU A 60 -13.61 -1.31 6.00
C GLU A 60 -12.93 -1.72 4.68
N ARG A 61 -13.54 -2.66 3.94
CA ARG A 61 -13.02 -3.17 2.66
C ARG A 61 -13.11 -2.15 1.53
N LEU A 62 -12.29 -2.34 0.51
CA LEU A 62 -12.48 -1.69 -0.79
C LEU A 62 -13.60 -2.42 -1.56
N LYS A 63 -14.73 -1.76 -1.81
CA LYS A 63 -15.97 -2.41 -2.31
C LYS A 63 -15.80 -3.19 -3.62
N SER A 64 -15.05 -2.65 -4.58
CA SER A 64 -14.77 -3.29 -5.88
C SER A 64 -13.38 -3.90 -5.91
N SER A 65 -12.90 -4.48 -4.80
CA SER A 65 -11.58 -5.12 -4.77
C SER A 65 -11.62 -6.62 -5.09
N ARG A 66 -10.55 -7.10 -5.72
CA ARG A 66 -10.31 -8.50 -6.06
C ARG A 66 -8.88 -8.87 -5.72
N LYS A 67 -8.63 -10.15 -5.43
CA LYS A 67 -7.25 -10.63 -5.26
C LYS A 67 -6.55 -10.66 -6.63
N LEU A 68 -5.35 -10.12 -6.74
CA LEU A 68 -4.57 -10.15 -7.98
C LEU A 68 -4.23 -11.58 -8.41
N ASP A 69 -4.01 -12.50 -7.47
CA ASP A 69 -3.77 -13.91 -7.81
C ASP A 69 -5.02 -14.64 -8.35
N ALA A 70 -6.19 -13.99 -8.37
CA ALA A 70 -7.40 -14.57 -8.95
C ALA A 70 -7.44 -14.48 -10.48
N ILE A 71 -6.65 -13.58 -11.08
CA ILE A 71 -6.47 -13.50 -12.53
C ILE A 71 -5.32 -14.40 -12.98
N LYS A 72 -5.43 -14.98 -14.17
CA LYS A 72 -4.42 -15.93 -14.68
C LYS A 72 -3.32 -15.24 -15.44
N ASP A 73 -3.65 -14.12 -16.09
CA ASP A 73 -2.74 -13.28 -16.86
C ASP A 73 -3.01 -11.81 -16.52
N PHE A 74 -1.95 -11.01 -16.36
CA PHE A 74 -2.05 -9.56 -16.13
C PHE A 74 -2.74 -8.84 -17.30
N LYS A 75 -2.79 -9.45 -18.48
CA LYS A 75 -3.58 -8.95 -19.63
C LYS A 75 -5.10 -8.94 -19.41
N GLU A 76 -5.58 -9.56 -18.34
CA GLU A 76 -6.99 -9.47 -17.92
C GLU A 76 -7.31 -8.15 -17.20
N ILE A 77 -6.29 -7.38 -16.82
CA ILE A 77 -6.42 -6.04 -16.24
C ILE A 77 -6.48 -5.03 -17.38
N ASP A 78 -7.46 -4.14 -17.36
CA ASP A 78 -7.59 -3.06 -18.35
C ASP A 78 -7.40 -1.66 -17.75
N SER A 79 -7.47 -0.63 -18.58
CA SER A 79 -7.23 0.77 -18.19
C SER A 79 -8.21 1.33 -17.13
N THR A 80 -9.34 0.66 -16.91
CA THR A 80 -10.32 1.04 -15.87
C THR A 80 -9.98 0.47 -14.50
N ASP A 81 -9.13 -0.56 -14.46
CA ASP A 81 -8.69 -1.21 -13.24
C ASP A 81 -7.50 -0.48 -12.59
N ARG A 82 -7.30 -0.74 -11.30
CA ARG A 82 -6.15 -0.24 -10.53
C ARG A 82 -5.53 -1.39 -9.74
N VAL A 83 -4.24 -1.29 -9.43
CA VAL A 83 -3.57 -2.32 -8.63
C VAL A 83 -3.04 -1.73 -7.32
N LEU A 84 -3.33 -2.40 -6.22
CA LEU A 84 -2.79 -2.11 -4.89
C LEU A 84 -1.83 -3.22 -4.47
N LEU A 85 -0.54 -2.89 -4.42
CA LEU A 85 0.53 -3.78 -4.01
C LEU A 85 1.10 -3.33 -2.66
N PHE A 86 1.38 -4.27 -1.77
CA PHE A 86 2.08 -3.96 -0.52
C PHE A 86 3.06 -5.05 -0.09
N ALA A 87 4.27 -4.65 0.29
CA ALA A 87 5.34 -5.54 0.67
C ALA A 87 6.18 -4.93 1.80
N PRO A 88 6.78 -5.74 2.71
CA PRO A 88 7.78 -5.22 3.64
C PRO A 88 8.90 -4.46 2.92
N PHE A 89 9.39 -5.02 1.82
CA PHE A 89 10.49 -4.49 1.03
C PHE A 89 10.24 -4.68 -0.46
N TYR A 90 10.83 -3.79 -1.26
CA TYR A 90 10.87 -3.94 -2.72
C TYR A 90 11.90 -5.01 -3.11
N ASN A 91 11.43 -6.23 -3.34
CA ASN A 91 12.24 -7.38 -3.75
C ASN A 91 12.07 -7.67 -5.26
N ASP A 92 12.79 -8.68 -5.77
CA ASP A 92 12.76 -9.02 -7.21
C ASP A 92 11.36 -9.38 -7.70
N GLN A 93 10.55 -10.05 -6.88
CA GLN A 93 9.18 -10.42 -7.25
C GLN A 93 8.27 -9.19 -7.35
N VAL A 94 8.38 -8.26 -6.40
CA VAL A 94 7.66 -6.97 -6.46
C VAL A 94 8.09 -6.19 -7.69
N ALA A 95 9.39 -6.16 -7.99
CA ALA A 95 9.92 -5.47 -9.16
C ALA A 95 9.41 -6.05 -10.48
N LEU A 96 9.38 -7.37 -10.61
CA LEU A 96 8.85 -8.05 -11.79
C LEU A 96 7.36 -7.77 -12.01
N ASP A 97 6.55 -7.77 -10.95
CA ASP A 97 5.12 -7.52 -11.07
C ASP A 97 4.82 -6.04 -11.36
N ILE A 98 5.58 -5.11 -10.77
CA ILE A 98 5.52 -3.68 -11.11
C ILE A 98 5.87 -3.44 -12.58
N GLN A 99 6.96 -4.04 -13.08
CA GLN A 99 7.37 -3.84 -14.47
C GLN A 99 6.30 -4.32 -15.45
N LYS A 100 5.66 -5.47 -15.19
CA LYS A 100 4.56 -5.97 -16.02
C LYS A 100 3.38 -5.01 -16.06
N LEU A 101 3.04 -4.39 -14.94
CA LEU A 101 1.94 -3.42 -14.84
C LEU A 101 2.26 -2.14 -15.60
N ILE A 102 3.51 -1.65 -15.47
CA ILE A 102 4.00 -0.51 -16.25
C ILE A 102 3.95 -0.82 -17.76
N ASP A 103 4.42 -2.00 -18.18
CA ASP A 103 4.42 -2.41 -19.59
C ASP A 103 3.00 -2.52 -20.18
N LEU A 104 1.99 -2.67 -19.31
CA LEU A 104 0.57 -2.74 -19.66
C LEU A 104 -0.15 -1.39 -19.48
N ASP A 105 0.56 -0.32 -19.12
CA ASP A 105 0.00 1.02 -18.87
C ASP A 105 -1.09 1.03 -17.79
N ILE A 106 -0.87 0.25 -16.72
CA ILE A 106 -1.79 0.13 -15.58
C ILE A 106 -1.28 0.97 -14.40
N ASP A 107 -2.14 1.82 -13.85
CA ASP A 107 -1.84 2.57 -12.64
C ASP A 107 -1.78 1.65 -11.40
N VAL A 108 -0.73 1.85 -10.59
CA VAL A 108 -0.41 1.04 -9.42
C VAL A 108 -0.15 1.92 -8.20
N VAL A 109 -0.77 1.56 -7.09
CA VAL A 109 -0.36 2.02 -5.76
C VAL A 109 0.58 0.97 -5.16
N LEU A 110 1.80 1.38 -4.82
CA LEU A 110 2.80 0.53 -4.19
C LEU A 110 3.13 1.03 -2.78
N ILE A 111 2.90 0.18 -1.78
CA ILE A 111 3.26 0.46 -0.39
C ILE A 111 4.38 -0.49 0.04
N SER A 112 5.61 0.03 0.18
CA SER A 112 6.73 -0.76 0.71
C SER A 112 7.76 0.13 1.39
N ASN A 113 8.77 -0.46 2.04
CA ASN A 113 9.95 0.36 2.36
C ASN A 113 10.63 0.83 1.06
N LYS A 114 11.17 2.05 1.11
CA LYS A 114 11.83 2.69 -0.04
C LYS A 114 12.88 1.77 -0.70
N PRO A 115 12.79 1.50 -2.02
CA PRO A 115 13.81 0.75 -2.74
C PRO A 115 15.14 1.52 -2.80
N LYS A 116 16.22 0.83 -3.16
CA LYS A 116 17.52 1.49 -3.42
C LYS A 116 17.49 2.40 -4.65
N THR A 117 16.59 2.11 -5.58
CA THR A 117 16.35 2.84 -6.83
C THR A 117 14.84 2.99 -6.99
N ASP A 118 14.37 4.23 -7.10
CA ASP A 118 12.97 4.63 -7.20
C ASP A 118 12.69 5.38 -8.52
N ASP A 119 13.19 4.84 -9.64
CA ASP A 119 12.93 5.37 -10.98
C ASP A 119 11.59 4.84 -11.51
N PHE A 120 10.51 5.19 -10.81
CA PHE A 120 9.16 4.85 -11.24
C PHE A 120 8.59 5.95 -12.14
N PRO A 121 7.77 5.60 -13.14
CA PRO A 121 7.00 6.61 -13.86
C PRO A 121 5.97 7.24 -12.90
N ASP A 122 6.14 8.52 -12.54
CA ASP A 122 5.30 9.25 -11.58
C ASP A 122 3.79 9.22 -11.90
N HIS A 123 3.45 9.02 -13.17
CA HIS A 123 2.07 8.97 -13.66
C HIS A 123 1.43 7.58 -13.57
N LEU A 124 2.22 6.52 -13.35
CA LEU A 124 1.71 5.14 -13.27
C LEU A 124 1.92 4.52 -11.88
N VAL A 125 2.93 4.93 -11.12
CA VAL A 125 3.23 4.31 -9.82
C VAL A 125 3.15 5.34 -8.70
N HIS A 126 2.11 5.22 -7.91
CA HIS A 126 1.93 5.99 -6.68
C HIS A 126 2.58 5.24 -5.52
N PHE A 127 3.81 5.65 -5.19
CA PHE A 127 4.61 5.02 -4.15
C PHE A 127 4.39 5.65 -2.76
N ILE A 128 4.23 4.81 -1.74
CA ILE A 128 4.18 5.21 -0.33
C ILE A 128 5.22 4.42 0.47
N ASP A 129 6.14 5.11 1.14
CA ASP A 129 7.16 4.50 1.99
C ASP A 129 6.57 4.04 3.33
N LEU A 130 6.68 2.74 3.65
CA LEU A 130 6.30 2.19 4.95
C LEU A 130 7.10 2.77 6.12
N SER A 131 8.24 3.43 5.87
CA SER A 131 9.02 4.11 6.91
C SER A 131 9.50 3.19 8.06
N THR A 132 9.62 1.89 7.76
CA THR A 132 10.00 0.80 8.67
C THR A 132 11.19 -0.02 8.14
N PRO A 133 12.31 0.58 7.70
CA PRO A 133 13.38 -0.14 6.99
C PRO A 133 14.23 -1.05 7.89
N ARG A 134 14.03 -0.98 9.22
CA ARG A 134 14.78 -1.73 10.22
C ARG A 134 13.96 -1.91 11.49
N PRO A 135 14.33 -2.87 12.36
CA PRO A 135 13.67 -2.99 13.65
C PRO A 135 13.93 -1.77 14.54
N ILE A 136 12.97 -1.47 15.42
CA ILE A 136 12.90 -0.25 16.22
C ILE A 136 13.09 -0.46 17.73
N VAL A 137 12.94 -1.68 18.22
CA VAL A 137 13.17 -2.02 19.63
C VAL A 137 14.48 -2.78 19.76
N TYR A 138 15.32 -2.33 20.68
CA TYR A 138 16.58 -2.95 21.05
C TYR A 138 16.44 -3.62 22.42
N THR A 139 16.95 -4.84 22.57
CA THR A 139 17.08 -5.50 23.88
C THR A 139 18.28 -4.93 24.65
N GLU A 140 18.43 -5.33 25.91
CA GLU A 140 19.62 -4.99 26.72
C GLU A 140 20.91 -5.57 26.11
N ASP A 141 20.79 -6.69 25.38
CA ASP A 141 21.88 -7.32 24.62
C ASP A 141 22.07 -6.75 23.20
N TYR A 142 21.41 -5.61 22.89
CA TYR A 142 21.43 -4.93 21.59
C TYR A 142 20.78 -5.70 20.42
N ASP A 143 20.01 -6.76 20.69
CA ASP A 143 19.24 -7.43 19.65
C ASP A 143 18.11 -6.53 19.13
N LYS A 144 17.84 -6.64 17.83
CA LYS A 144 16.82 -5.87 17.12
C LYS A 144 15.57 -6.73 16.92
N ILE A 145 14.47 -6.41 17.61
CA ILE A 145 13.39 -7.40 17.78
C ILE A 145 12.02 -7.06 17.17
N VAL A 146 11.72 -5.80 16.86
CA VAL A 146 10.39 -5.40 16.34
C VAL A 146 10.53 -4.55 15.10
N GLN A 147 10.04 -5.03 13.96
CA GLN A 147 9.94 -4.25 12.72
C GLN A 147 8.46 -4.12 12.33
N PRO A 148 7.84 -2.95 12.54
CA PRO A 148 6.39 -2.84 12.65
C PRO A 148 5.73 -2.57 11.29
N HIS A 149 5.97 -3.42 10.29
CA HIS A 149 5.38 -3.24 8.95
C HIS A 149 3.85 -3.28 8.98
N ALA A 150 3.27 -4.22 9.71
CA ALA A 150 1.82 -4.41 9.78
C ALA A 150 1.06 -3.17 10.29
N ILE A 151 1.54 -2.55 11.38
CA ILE A 151 0.88 -1.35 11.93
C ILE A 151 1.10 -0.13 11.04
N ALA A 152 2.25 -0.03 10.35
CA ALA A 152 2.50 1.02 9.37
C ALA A 152 1.60 0.88 8.14
N LEU A 153 1.47 -0.34 7.59
CA LEU A 153 0.56 -0.63 6.49
C LEU A 153 -0.89 -0.33 6.87
N ASN A 154 -1.32 -0.73 8.06
CA ASN A 154 -2.68 -0.47 8.54
C ASN A 154 -2.96 1.03 8.71
N TYR A 155 -1.99 1.81 9.21
CA TYR A 155 -2.09 3.28 9.24
C TYR A 155 -2.26 3.86 7.84
N VAL A 156 -1.39 3.48 6.87
CA VAL A 156 -1.47 3.97 5.49
C VAL A 156 -2.81 3.58 4.85
N TYR A 157 -3.26 2.35 5.05
CA TYR A 157 -4.57 1.91 4.55
C TYR A 157 -5.71 2.73 5.13
N TYR A 158 -5.70 3.01 6.44
CA TYR A 158 -6.74 3.83 7.04
C TYR A 158 -6.74 5.27 6.57
N ASP A 159 -5.56 5.86 6.32
CA ASP A 159 -5.49 7.18 5.70
C ASP A 159 -6.06 7.15 4.27
N ILE A 160 -5.60 6.22 3.42
CA ILE A 160 -6.18 6.00 2.07
C ILE A 160 -7.70 5.84 2.14
N TYR A 161 -8.20 4.96 2.99
CA TYR A 161 -9.63 4.70 3.14
C TYR A 161 -10.39 5.95 3.57
N THR A 162 -9.84 6.73 4.51
CA THR A 162 -10.43 7.99 4.96
C THR A 162 -10.52 9.00 3.81
N GLN A 163 -9.43 9.18 3.06
CA GLN A 163 -9.40 10.05 1.88
C GLN A 163 -10.43 9.62 0.82
N MET A 164 -10.53 8.31 0.56
CA MET A 164 -11.51 7.75 -0.39
C MET A 164 -12.95 7.99 0.06
N ILE A 165 -13.25 7.83 1.35
CA ILE A 165 -14.58 8.12 1.91
C ILE A 165 -14.92 9.59 1.75
N GLU A 166 -14.01 10.51 2.07
CA GLU A 166 -14.22 11.95 1.88
C GLU A 166 -14.47 12.29 0.40
N MET A 167 -13.66 11.75 -0.52
CA MET A 167 -13.87 11.93 -1.97
C MET A 167 -15.23 11.40 -2.44
N THR A 168 -15.68 10.24 -1.93
CA THR A 168 -17.00 9.70 -2.32
C THR A 168 -18.18 10.46 -1.73
N ARG A 169 -18.03 11.08 -0.55
CA ARG A 169 -19.04 11.99 -0.01
C ARG A 169 -19.15 13.27 -0.84
N ASP A 170 -18.02 13.78 -1.30
CA ASP A 170 -17.97 14.93 -2.21
C ASP A 170 -18.54 14.61 -3.60
N LEU A 171 -18.59 13.33 -3.98
CA LEU A 171 -19.20 12.84 -5.22
C LEU A 171 -20.72 12.62 -5.13
N GLU A 172 -21.39 12.98 -4.02
CA GLU A 172 -22.86 13.06 -3.95
C GLU A 172 -23.40 14.18 -4.88
N LEU A 173 -23.55 13.84 -6.16
CA LEU A 173 -24.61 14.31 -7.06
C LEU A 173 -25.92 13.55 -6.78
#